data_AF-A0AAE1C5J4-F1
#
_entry.id   AF-A0AAE1C5J4-F1
#
_cell.length_a   1.000
_cell.length_b   1.000
_cell.length_c   1.000
_cell.angle_alpha   90.00
_cell.angle_beta   90.00
_cell.angle_gamma   90.00
#
_symmetry.space_group_name_H-M   'P 1'
#
loop_
_entity.id
_entity.type
_entity.pdbx_description
1 polymer ?
#
loop_
_entity_poly.entity_id
_entity_poly.type
_entity_poly.pdbx_seq_one_letter_code
_entity_poly.pdbx_strand_id
1 'polypeptide(L)'
;MDNGFKKATSTDHRGWLWVTVILSIIYTVSILLVRLFGKYGLLSYDDATLGLAYCIAAVRWGVQMHAISDGLGAELAVVIFVQRTAKFAFAARVLLMICLYLSKLSIVVFIRKVFSGTMNHENIIFAGAYTAITMFGIASVFAVAIDCRPSRFLSTQHSFGCPESAARSIVLCILDVFSELLIIFIPVVLLSKLQMQQSKKRAVYSVFALRIA
;
A
#
# COMPACT_ATOMS: atom_id res chain seq x y z
N MET A 1 22.86 12.00 21.80
CA MET A 1 22.01 11.73 20.62
C MET A 1 22.44 10.38 20.07
N ASP A 2 21.69 9.33 20.41
CA ASP A 2 22.02 7.96 20.03
C ASP A 2 21.27 7.65 18.72
N ASN A 3 22.02 7.45 17.62
CA ASN A 3 21.48 7.42 16.25
C ASN A 3 20.71 6.13 15.90
N GLY A 4 20.26 5.33 16.88
CA GLY A 4 19.39 4.17 16.64
C GLY A 4 20.07 2.96 15.96
N PHE A 5 21.39 2.99 15.74
CA PHE A 5 22.17 1.87 15.17
C PHE A 5 22.72 0.90 16.23
N LYS A 6 22.06 0.78 17.38
CA LYS A 6 22.45 -0.18 18.42
C LYS A 6 22.03 -1.60 17.99
N LYS A 7 22.79 -2.60 18.48
CA LYS A 7 22.55 -4.03 18.20
C LYS A 7 21.11 -4.38 18.56
N ALA A 8 20.37 -4.96 17.61
CA ALA A 8 18.99 -5.38 17.81
C ALA A 8 18.91 -6.29 19.04
N THR A 9 18.32 -5.77 20.12
CA THR A 9 17.98 -6.52 21.32
C THR A 9 16.51 -6.93 21.16
N SER A 10 16.04 -7.98 21.83
CA SER A 10 14.65 -8.46 21.74
C SER A 10 13.57 -7.39 21.99
N THR A 11 13.95 -6.25 22.57
CA THR A 11 13.09 -5.12 22.91
C THR A 11 13.26 -3.88 22.01
N ASP A 12 14.30 -3.79 21.17
CA ASP A 12 14.55 -2.64 20.28
C ASP A 12 14.54 -3.07 18.80
N HIS A 13 13.46 -2.71 18.11
CA HIS A 13 13.18 -3.09 16.71
C HIS A 13 13.51 -1.96 15.71
N ARG A 14 14.11 -0.85 16.16
CA ARG A 14 14.36 0.33 15.31
C ARG A 14 15.26 0.02 14.12
N GLY A 15 16.25 -0.85 14.29
CA GLY A 15 17.15 -1.27 13.20
C GLY A 15 16.40 -1.93 12.03
N TRP A 16 15.46 -2.82 12.33
CA TRP A 16 14.61 -3.47 11.31
C TRP A 16 13.69 -2.46 10.61
N LEU A 17 13.16 -1.48 11.34
CA LEU A 17 12.33 -0.42 10.75
C LEU A 17 13.13 0.46 9.78
N TRP A 18 14.39 0.78 10.09
CA TRP A 18 15.27 1.50 9.16
C TRP A 18 15.54 0.71 7.88
N VAL A 19 15.91 -0.57 8.02
CA VAL A 19 16.19 -1.44 6.87
C VAL A 19 14.96 -1.55 5.97
N THR A 20 13.78 -1.78 6.55
CA THR A 20 12.53 -1.92 5.77
C THR A 20 12.15 -0.64 5.05
N VAL A 21 12.33 0.54 5.66
CA VAL A 21 12.09 1.83 5.00
C VAL A 21 13.05 2.04 3.83
N ILE A 22 14.35 1.87 4.03
CA ILE A 22 15.37 2.04 2.99
C ILE A 22 15.10 1.08 1.82
N LEU A 23 14.84 -0.19 2.13
CA LEU A 23 14.56 -1.20 1.12
C LEU A 23 13.27 -0.87 0.33
N SER A 24 12.23 -0.38 1.01
CA SER A 24 10.99 0.05 0.36
C SER A 24 11.21 1.22 -0.60
N ILE A 25 12.09 2.17 -0.25
CA ILE A 25 12.45 3.31 -1.12
C ILE A 25 13.14 2.77 -2.37
N ILE A 26 14.15 1.92 -2.21
CA ILE A 26 14.93 1.35 -3.32
C ILE A 26 14.03 0.60 -4.30
N TYR A 27 13.17 -0.31 -3.82
CA TYR A 27 12.26 -1.05 -4.69
C TYR A 27 11.27 -0.13 -5.40
N THR A 28 10.69 0.82 -4.68
CA THR A 28 9.67 1.73 -5.24
C THR A 28 10.28 2.62 -6.33
N VAL A 29 11.46 3.20 -6.09
CA VAL A 29 12.21 3.99 -7.08
C VAL A 29 12.63 3.13 -8.27
N SER A 30 13.08 1.90 -8.05
CA SER A 30 13.45 0.99 -9.14
C SER A 30 12.26 0.70 -10.06
N ILE A 31 11.09 0.42 -9.49
CA ILE A 31 9.86 0.20 -10.27
C ILE A 31 9.44 1.47 -11.01
N LEU A 32 9.58 2.65 -10.39
CA LEU A 32 9.29 3.92 -11.04
C LEU A 32 10.18 4.12 -12.27
N LEU A 33 11.49 3.89 -12.13
CA LEU A 33 12.43 4.01 -13.24
C LEU A 33 12.08 3.05 -14.37
N VAL A 34 11.83 1.77 -14.07
CA VAL A 34 11.40 0.78 -15.08
C VAL A 34 10.13 1.24 -15.79
N ARG A 35 9.15 1.81 -15.07
CA ARG A 35 7.91 2.33 -15.67
C ARG A 35 8.15 3.57 -16.52
N LEU A 36 8.97 4.50 -16.08
CA LEU A 36 9.33 5.70 -16.83
C LEU A 36 10.05 5.32 -18.12
N PHE A 37 11.10 4.49 -18.03
CA PHE A 37 11.86 4.00 -19.17
C PHE A 37 11.00 3.18 -20.14
N GLY A 38 10.16 2.27 -19.62
CA GLY A 38 9.27 1.44 -20.45
C GLY A 38 8.15 2.20 -21.16
N LYS A 39 7.83 3.42 -20.72
CA LYS A 39 6.78 4.28 -21.29
C LYS A 39 7.31 5.60 -21.87
N TYR A 40 8.62 5.76 -22.10
CA TYR A 40 9.16 7.00 -22.68
C TYR A 40 8.43 7.32 -24.00
N GLY A 41 7.58 8.37 -24.00
CA GLY A 41 6.76 8.78 -25.14
C GLY A 41 5.25 8.46 -25.09
N LEU A 42 4.76 7.65 -24.14
CA LEU A 42 3.32 7.33 -23.96
C LEU A 42 2.73 7.89 -22.65
N LEU A 43 3.43 8.87 -22.05
CA LEU A 43 3.01 9.50 -20.80
C LEU A 43 1.67 10.22 -21.02
N SER A 44 0.63 9.75 -20.37
CA SER A 44 -0.73 10.31 -20.49
C SER A 44 -1.21 10.80 -19.12
N TYR A 45 -2.36 11.48 -19.07
CA TYR A 45 -3.01 11.91 -17.83
C TYR A 45 -3.14 10.80 -16.79
N ASP A 46 -3.19 9.56 -17.26
CA ASP A 46 -3.26 8.37 -16.43
C ASP A 46 -2.01 8.16 -15.54
N ASP A 47 -0.83 8.56 -16.03
CA ASP A 47 0.42 8.50 -15.26
C ASP A 47 0.48 9.56 -14.15
N ALA A 48 -0.41 10.56 -14.16
CA ALA A 48 -0.52 11.55 -13.09
C ALA A 48 -1.06 10.92 -11.79
N THR A 49 -1.98 9.96 -11.88
CA THR A 49 -2.48 9.23 -10.69
C THR A 49 -1.38 8.43 -10.03
N LEU A 50 -0.52 7.83 -10.86
CA LEU A 50 0.66 7.11 -10.40
C LEU A 50 1.69 8.06 -9.80
N GLY A 51 1.99 9.18 -10.46
CA GLY A 51 2.89 10.21 -9.95
C GLY A 51 2.45 10.72 -8.58
N LEU A 52 1.15 10.98 -8.40
CA LEU A 52 0.58 11.35 -7.11
C LEU A 52 0.80 10.27 -6.04
N ALA A 53 0.63 8.99 -6.39
CA ALA A 53 0.91 7.88 -5.48
C ALA A 53 2.38 7.89 -5.01
N TYR A 54 3.33 8.11 -5.92
CA TYR A 54 4.75 8.21 -5.59
C TYR A 54 5.08 9.44 -4.71
N CYS A 55 4.45 10.59 -4.96
CA CYS A 55 4.59 11.76 -4.11
C CYS A 55 4.10 11.47 -2.68
N ILE A 56 2.95 10.81 -2.54
CA ILE A 56 2.40 10.41 -1.23
C ILE A 56 3.31 9.38 -0.54
N ALA A 57 3.89 8.44 -1.31
CA ALA A 57 4.88 7.49 -0.80
C ALA A 57 6.11 8.20 -0.23
N ALA A 58 6.60 9.24 -0.92
CA ALA A 58 7.73 10.03 -0.45
C ALA A 58 7.44 10.74 0.88
N VAL A 59 6.26 11.37 1.00
CA VAL A 59 5.80 11.97 2.26
C VAL A 59 5.70 10.91 3.37
N ARG A 60 5.14 9.74 3.06
CA ARG A 60 5.04 8.62 4.00
C ARG A 60 6.39 8.20 4.54
N TRP A 61 7.41 8.04 3.69
CA TRP A 61 8.76 7.69 4.13
C TRP A 61 9.33 8.76 5.06
N GLY A 62 9.16 10.05 4.74
CA GLY A 62 9.58 11.14 5.62
C GLY A 62 8.93 11.09 7.00
N VAL A 63 7.61 10.90 7.04
CA VAL A 63 6.86 10.78 8.30
C VAL A 63 7.30 9.55 9.10
N GLN A 64 7.53 8.42 8.43
CA GLN A 64 7.98 7.18 9.07
C GLN A 64 9.39 7.33 9.67
N MET A 65 10.31 7.99 8.95
CA MET A 65 11.68 8.23 9.40
C MET A 65 11.69 9.15 10.63
N HIS A 66 10.85 10.19 10.62
CA HIS A 66 10.63 11.03 11.80
C HIS A 66 10.07 10.24 12.98
N ALA A 67 9.08 9.37 12.76
CA ALA A 67 8.53 8.53 13.81
C ALA A 67 9.60 7.59 14.41
N ILE A 68 10.44 6.97 13.59
CA ILE A 68 11.56 6.13 14.06
C ILE A 68 12.56 6.95 14.86
N SER A 69 12.89 8.17 14.42
CA SER A 69 13.79 9.07 15.16
C SER A 69 13.24 9.47 16.53
N ASP A 70 11.92 9.68 16.63
CA ASP A 70 11.19 10.02 17.86
C ASP A 70 10.94 8.78 18.77
N GLY A 71 11.47 7.61 18.42
CA GLY A 71 11.45 6.40 19.26
C GLY A 71 10.48 5.30 18.85
N LEU A 72 9.89 5.37 17.65
CA LEU A 72 9.02 4.29 17.15
C LEU A 72 9.82 2.98 17.03
N GLY A 73 9.37 1.93 17.72
CA GLY A 73 10.04 0.62 17.77
C GLY A 73 11.03 0.45 18.93
N ALA A 74 11.24 1.49 19.74
CA ALA A 74 11.92 1.39 21.03
C ALA A 74 10.95 0.92 22.12
N GLU A 75 11.49 0.45 23.24
CA GLU A 75 10.70 0.15 24.44
C GLU A 75 9.94 1.40 24.91
N LEU A 76 8.63 1.26 25.18
CA LEU A 76 7.74 2.39 25.50
C LEU A 76 8.21 3.17 26.74
N ALA A 77 8.92 2.52 27.65
CA ALA A 77 9.52 3.12 28.85
C ALA A 77 10.62 4.16 28.53
N VAL A 78 11.22 4.11 27.34
CA VAL A 78 12.34 4.97 26.91
C VAL A 78 11.86 6.12 26.00
N VAL A 79 10.61 6.08 25.54
CA VAL A 79 10.07 7.07 24.59
C VAL A 79 9.63 8.32 25.33
N ILE A 80 10.38 9.41 25.18
CA ILE A 80 10.11 10.70 25.84
C ILE A 80 8.85 11.38 25.27
N PHE A 81 8.57 11.20 23.97
CA PHE A 81 7.48 11.89 23.25
C PHE A 81 6.41 10.93 22.68
N VAL A 82 5.91 9.99 23.48
CA VAL A 82 4.98 8.92 23.05
C VAL A 82 3.82 9.42 22.18
N GLN A 83 3.17 10.52 22.56
CA GLN A 83 2.01 11.05 21.84
C GLN A 83 2.35 11.58 20.44
N ARG A 84 3.54 12.19 20.28
CA ARG A 84 4.03 12.72 19.00
C ARG A 84 4.41 11.57 18.07
N THR A 85 5.16 10.60 18.60
CA THR A 85 5.52 9.37 17.88
C THR A 85 4.28 8.60 17.43
N ALA A 86 3.25 8.52 18.28
CA ALA A 86 1.98 7.85 17.96
C ALA A 86 1.23 8.54 16.82
N LYS A 87 1.17 9.88 16.82
CA LYS A 87 0.55 10.67 15.74
C LYS A 87 1.28 10.47 14.41
N PHE A 88 2.61 10.49 14.40
CA PHE A 88 3.36 10.26 13.17
C PHE A 88 3.23 8.83 12.65
N ALA A 89 3.26 7.83 13.53
CA ALA A 89 3.03 6.43 13.15
C ALA A 89 1.62 6.21 12.58
N PHE A 90 0.60 6.83 13.19
CA PHE A 90 -0.77 6.82 12.68
C PHE A 90 -0.85 7.46 11.29
N ALA A 91 -0.27 8.65 11.12
CA ALA A 91 -0.24 9.35 9.84
C ALA A 91 0.48 8.53 8.75
N ALA A 92 1.64 7.93 9.07
CA ALA A 92 2.37 7.06 8.15
C ALA A 92 1.55 5.83 7.72
N ARG A 93 0.69 5.31 8.60
CA ARG A 93 -0.21 4.18 8.29
C ARG A 93 -1.39 4.59 7.40
N VAL A 94 -1.96 5.77 7.62
CA VAL A 94 -3.00 6.33 6.72
C VAL A 94 -2.41 6.61 5.34
N LEU A 95 -1.25 7.28 5.28
CA LEU A 95 -0.56 7.57 4.02
C LEU A 95 -0.17 6.29 3.26
N LEU A 96 0.19 5.22 3.98
CA LEU A 96 0.42 3.90 3.38
C LEU A 96 -0.82 3.39 2.65
N MET A 97 -1.97 3.41 3.32
CA MET A 97 -3.23 2.93 2.71
C MET A 97 -3.58 3.76 1.48
N ILE A 98 -3.53 5.08 1.56
CA ILE A 98 -3.81 5.97 0.43
C ILE A 98 -2.88 5.63 -0.75
N CYS A 99 -1.58 5.51 -0.50
CA CYS A 99 -0.60 5.17 -1.54
C CYS A 99 -0.91 3.82 -2.19
N LEU A 100 -1.23 2.79 -1.39
CA LEU A 100 -1.55 1.45 -1.90
C LEU A 100 -2.77 1.50 -2.81
N TYR A 101 -3.89 2.09 -2.37
CA TYR A 101 -5.10 2.13 -3.19
C TYR A 101 -4.95 3.01 -4.44
N LEU A 102 -4.21 4.12 -4.39
CA LEU A 102 -3.87 4.88 -5.60
C LEU A 102 -3.03 4.06 -6.59
N SER A 103 -2.06 3.30 -6.10
CA SER A 103 -1.27 2.40 -6.96
C SER A 103 -2.14 1.32 -7.62
N LYS A 104 -3.12 0.78 -6.90
CA LYS A 104 -4.10 -0.18 -7.41
C LYS A 104 -4.99 0.43 -8.48
N LEU A 105 -5.47 1.65 -8.27
CA LEU A 105 -6.25 2.38 -9.27
C LEU A 105 -5.44 2.60 -10.55
N SER A 106 -4.18 3.04 -10.44
CA SER A 106 -3.29 3.19 -11.60
C SER A 106 -3.12 1.88 -12.39
N ILE A 107 -3.06 0.72 -11.70
CA ILE A 107 -2.99 -0.59 -12.37
C ILE A 107 -4.28 -0.88 -13.13
N VAL A 108 -5.45 -0.59 -12.58
CA VAL A 108 -6.73 -0.78 -13.27
C VAL A 108 -6.84 0.11 -14.50
N VAL A 109 -6.40 1.37 -14.44
CA VAL A 109 -6.43 2.22 -15.63
C VAL A 109 -5.44 1.73 -16.69
N PHE A 110 -4.25 1.27 -16.27
CA PHE A 110 -3.31 0.65 -17.18
C PHE A 110 -3.92 -0.58 -17.88
N ILE A 111 -4.59 -1.47 -17.15
CA ILE A 111 -5.29 -2.63 -17.72
C ILE A 111 -6.37 -2.15 -18.70
N ARG A 112 -7.18 -1.15 -18.34
CA ARG A 112 -8.20 -0.57 -19.23
C ARG A 112 -7.60 -0.09 -20.54
N LYS A 113 -6.47 0.62 -20.47
CA LYS A 113 -5.79 1.14 -21.66
C LYS A 113 -5.25 0.02 -22.55
N VAL A 114 -4.66 -1.02 -21.96
CA VAL A 114 -4.12 -2.17 -22.70
C VAL A 114 -5.21 -2.95 -23.43
N PHE A 115 -6.39 -3.05 -22.82
CA PHE A 115 -7.52 -3.82 -23.37
C PHE A 115 -8.66 -2.96 -23.92
N SER A 116 -8.41 -1.68 -24.20
CA SER A 116 -9.46 -0.80 -24.74
C SER A 116 -9.91 -1.28 -26.12
N GLY A 117 -11.22 -1.37 -26.34
CA GLY A 117 -11.83 -1.81 -27.59
C GLY A 117 -12.01 -3.33 -27.72
N THR A 118 -11.88 -4.09 -26.62
CA THR A 118 -12.00 -5.56 -26.68
C THR A 118 -13.45 -6.03 -26.46
N MET A 119 -14.26 -5.30 -25.69
CA MET A 119 -15.63 -5.70 -25.34
C MET A 119 -16.62 -4.53 -25.28
N ASN A 120 -17.85 -4.72 -25.76
CA ASN A 120 -18.92 -3.70 -25.70
C ASN A 120 -19.29 -3.25 -24.28
N HIS A 121 -19.04 -4.07 -23.25
CA HIS A 121 -19.37 -3.77 -21.84
C HIS A 121 -18.12 -3.43 -20.98
N GLU A 122 -16.95 -3.20 -21.59
CA GLU A 122 -15.72 -2.94 -20.84
C GLU A 122 -15.83 -1.71 -19.92
N ASN A 123 -16.52 -0.65 -20.38
CA ASN A 123 -16.71 0.57 -19.59
C ASN A 123 -17.45 0.31 -18.28
N ILE A 124 -18.44 -0.60 -18.27
CA ILE A 124 -19.21 -0.94 -17.06
C ILE A 124 -18.33 -1.74 -16.10
N ILE A 125 -17.55 -2.70 -16.61
CA ILE A 125 -16.64 -3.52 -15.80
C ILE A 125 -15.57 -2.63 -15.13
N PHE A 126 -14.92 -1.75 -15.90
CA PHE A 126 -13.91 -0.85 -15.37
C PHE A 126 -14.51 0.19 -14.42
N ALA A 127 -15.70 0.74 -14.72
CA ALA A 127 -16.41 1.63 -13.79
C ALA A 127 -16.67 0.93 -12.44
N GLY A 128 -17.18 -0.30 -12.47
CA GLY A 128 -17.38 -1.11 -11.26
C GLY A 128 -16.09 -1.42 -10.50
N ALA A 129 -14.98 -1.65 -11.21
CA ALA A 129 -13.68 -1.84 -10.60
C ALA A 129 -13.16 -0.57 -9.89
N TYR A 130 -13.29 0.60 -10.53
CA TYR A 130 -12.90 1.87 -9.91
C TYR A 130 -13.72 2.14 -8.65
N THR A 131 -15.03 1.95 -8.71
CA THR A 131 -15.90 2.16 -7.54
C THR A 131 -15.58 1.17 -6.42
N ALA A 132 -15.35 -0.10 -6.74
CA ALA A 132 -15.00 -1.11 -5.72
C ALA A 132 -13.67 -0.80 -5.04
N ILE A 133 -12.62 -0.48 -5.80
CA ILE A 133 -11.28 -0.21 -5.23
C ILE A 133 -11.28 1.10 -4.43
N THR A 134 -11.97 2.14 -4.91
CA THR A 134 -12.11 3.39 -4.14
C THR A 134 -12.88 3.15 -2.84
N MET A 135 -13.97 2.38 -2.88
CA MET A 135 -14.72 1.99 -1.68
C MET A 135 -13.88 1.20 -0.68
N PHE A 136 -13.08 0.23 -1.14
CA PHE A 136 -12.16 -0.49 -0.26
C PHE A 136 -11.08 0.42 0.32
N GLY A 137 -10.57 1.36 -0.47
CA GLY A 137 -9.60 2.34 0.02
C GLY A 137 -10.16 3.22 1.12
N ILE A 138 -11.37 3.72 0.91
CA ILE A 138 -12.10 4.51 1.90
C ILE A 138 -12.35 3.65 3.15
N ALA A 139 -12.88 2.44 2.99
CA ALA A 139 -13.13 1.51 4.11
C ALA A 139 -11.86 1.21 4.91
N SER A 140 -10.72 1.01 4.25
CA SER A 140 -9.42 0.78 4.90
C SER A 140 -8.91 2.01 5.67
N VAL A 141 -9.11 3.22 5.14
CA VAL A 141 -8.79 4.47 5.85
C VAL A 141 -9.74 4.71 7.03
N PHE A 142 -11.00 4.28 6.94
CA PHE A 142 -11.92 4.33 8.07
C PHE A 142 -11.61 3.26 9.13
N ALA A 143 -11.28 2.02 8.73
CA ALA A 143 -10.78 1.00 9.64
C ALA A 143 -9.49 1.46 10.34
N VAL A 144 -8.65 2.20 9.60
CA VAL A 144 -7.70 3.24 10.03
C VAL A 144 -8.03 4.07 11.29
N ALA A 145 -9.22 4.65 11.30
CA ALA A 145 -9.57 5.76 12.19
C ALA A 145 -10.56 5.35 13.28
N ILE A 146 -11.40 4.34 13.02
CA ILE A 146 -12.41 3.85 13.94
C ILE A 146 -11.75 3.32 15.22
N ASP A 147 -12.34 3.71 16.35
CA ASP A 147 -11.98 3.31 17.73
C ASP A 147 -10.54 3.58 18.18
N CYS A 148 -9.77 4.38 17.42
CA CYS A 148 -8.38 4.67 17.75
C CYS A 148 -8.06 6.17 17.68
N ARG A 149 -7.74 6.77 18.84
CA ARG A 149 -7.25 8.15 18.89
C ARG A 149 -5.77 8.18 18.42
N PRO A 150 -5.37 9.10 17.53
CA PRO A 150 -3.99 9.21 17.03
C PRO A 150 -2.94 9.33 18.14
N SER A 151 -3.29 9.94 19.27
CA SER A 151 -2.42 10.12 20.44
C SER A 151 -2.22 8.85 21.28
N ARG A 152 -3.06 7.83 21.12
CA ARG A 152 -3.02 6.56 21.88
C ARG A 152 -2.66 5.35 21.02
N PHE A 153 -2.25 5.58 19.76
CA PHE A 153 -1.92 4.52 18.81
C PHE A 153 -0.78 3.59 19.28
N LEU A 154 0.13 4.09 20.13
CA LEU A 154 1.26 3.32 20.69
C LEU A 154 1.04 2.86 22.15
N SER A 155 -0.10 3.18 22.77
CA SER A 155 -0.34 2.85 24.18
C SER A 155 -0.79 1.39 24.32
N THR A 156 0.03 0.56 24.96
CA THR A 156 -0.23 -0.87 25.23
C THR A 156 -1.00 -1.12 26.52
N GLN A 157 -1.43 -0.07 27.24
CA GLN A 157 -2.20 -0.24 28.48
C GLN A 157 -3.61 -0.79 28.19
N HIS A 158 -3.83 -2.01 28.70
CA HIS A 158 -4.96 -2.92 28.49
C HIS A 158 -6.36 -2.32 28.78
N SER A 159 -6.46 -1.13 29.37
CA SER A 159 -7.75 -0.49 29.70
C SER A 159 -8.06 0.78 28.90
N PHE A 160 -7.10 1.36 28.14
CA PHE A 160 -7.31 2.62 27.42
C PHE A 160 -6.51 2.79 26.11
N GLY A 161 -5.69 1.80 25.72
CA GLY A 161 -5.05 1.71 24.40
C GLY A 161 -6.05 1.30 23.30
N CYS A 162 -5.71 1.51 22.03
CA CYS A 162 -6.56 1.06 20.93
C CYS A 162 -6.73 -0.48 21.04
N PRO A 163 -7.94 -0.99 21.29
CA PRO A 163 -8.16 -2.42 21.47
C PRO A 163 -7.82 -3.15 20.16
N GLU A 164 -7.13 -4.29 20.28
CA GLU A 164 -6.86 -5.24 19.18
C GLU A 164 -6.23 -4.67 17.90
N SER A 165 -4.99 -4.19 18.02
CA SER A 165 -4.12 -3.90 16.85
C SER A 165 -4.01 -5.07 15.87
N ALA A 166 -4.15 -6.32 16.35
CA ALA A 166 -4.15 -7.54 15.55
C ALA A 166 -5.41 -7.70 14.69
N ALA A 167 -6.61 -7.68 15.29
CA ALA A 167 -7.87 -7.86 14.56
C ALA A 167 -8.05 -6.81 13.47
N ARG A 168 -7.73 -5.55 13.77
CA ARG A 168 -7.78 -4.48 12.78
C ARG A 168 -6.77 -4.67 11.64
N SER A 169 -5.59 -5.18 11.94
CA SER A 169 -4.60 -5.49 10.90
C SER A 169 -5.08 -6.66 10.02
N ILE A 170 -5.75 -7.65 10.60
CA ILE A 170 -6.38 -8.75 9.86
C ILE A 170 -7.46 -8.22 8.91
N VAL A 171 -8.36 -7.34 9.39
CA VAL A 171 -9.40 -6.73 8.54
C VAL A 171 -8.78 -5.97 7.37
N LEU A 172 -7.73 -5.17 7.62
CA LEU A 172 -7.03 -4.46 6.56
C LEU A 172 -6.36 -5.41 5.56
N CYS A 173 -5.73 -6.48 6.02
CA CYS A 173 -5.15 -7.50 5.16
C CYS A 173 -6.22 -8.18 4.30
N ILE A 174 -7.39 -8.50 4.88
CA ILE A 174 -8.50 -9.11 4.14
C ILE A 174 -8.98 -8.16 3.04
N LEU A 175 -9.24 -6.89 3.36
CA LEU A 175 -9.66 -5.90 2.37
C LEU A 175 -8.62 -5.71 1.25
N ASP A 176 -7.33 -5.75 1.61
CA ASP A 176 -6.24 -5.64 0.65
C ASP A 176 -6.21 -6.84 -0.31
N VAL A 177 -6.27 -8.07 0.21
CA VAL A 177 -6.32 -9.31 -0.58
C VAL A 177 -7.54 -9.33 -1.51
N PHE A 178 -8.73 -8.99 -1.00
CA PHE A 178 -9.94 -8.93 -1.83
C PHE A 178 -9.80 -7.93 -2.97
N SER A 179 -9.19 -6.77 -2.73
CA SER A 179 -8.95 -5.78 -3.79
C SER A 179 -7.94 -6.27 -4.83
N GLU A 180 -6.90 -7.03 -4.45
CA GLU A 180 -5.99 -7.66 -5.41
C GLU A 180 -6.70 -8.72 -6.26
N LEU A 181 -7.54 -9.56 -5.64
CA LEU A 181 -8.30 -10.58 -6.35
C LEU A 181 -9.20 -9.96 -7.43
N LEU A 182 -9.85 -8.83 -7.14
CA LEU A 182 -10.64 -8.09 -8.13
C LEU A 182 -9.79 -7.60 -9.30
N ILE A 183 -8.62 -7.02 -9.02
CA ILE A 183 -7.71 -6.52 -10.06
C ILE A 183 -7.21 -7.66 -10.95
N ILE A 184 -6.94 -8.83 -10.37
CA ILE A 184 -6.52 -10.04 -11.08
C ILE A 184 -7.66 -10.61 -11.93
N PHE A 185 -8.90 -10.56 -11.44
CA PHE A 185 -10.05 -11.13 -12.13
C PHE A 185 -10.38 -10.40 -13.44
N ILE A 186 -10.21 -9.07 -13.49
CA ILE A 186 -10.50 -8.24 -14.68
C ILE A 186 -9.81 -8.75 -15.96
N PRO A 187 -8.46 -8.84 -16.02
CA PRO A 187 -7.76 -9.32 -17.21
C PRO A 187 -8.03 -10.80 -17.50
N VAL A 188 -8.30 -11.62 -16.48
CA VAL A 188 -8.67 -13.04 -16.68
C VAL A 188 -9.99 -13.15 -17.43
N VAL A 189 -11.01 -12.38 -17.04
CA VAL A 189 -12.31 -12.34 -17.73
C VAL A 189 -12.14 -11.83 -19.17
N LEU A 190 -11.40 -10.74 -19.36
CA LEU A 190 -11.12 -10.17 -20.69
C LEU A 190 -10.39 -11.18 -21.61
N LEU A 191 -9.36 -11.84 -21.09
CA LEU A 191 -8.58 -12.84 -21.83
C LEU A 191 -9.33 -14.16 -22.05
N SER A 192 -10.32 -14.49 -21.21
CA SER A 192 -11.15 -15.68 -21.41
C SER A 192 -12.01 -15.56 -22.67
N LYS A 193 -12.48 -14.34 -22.97
CA LYS A 193 -13.27 -14.02 -24.16
C LYS A 193 -12.41 -13.82 -25.41
N LEU A 194 -11.14 -13.49 -25.25
CA LEU A 194 -10.19 -13.36 -26.36
C LEU A 194 -9.61 -14.72 -26.75
N GLN A 195 -9.64 -15.07 -28.03
CA GLN A 195 -9.09 -16.30 -28.61
C GLN A 195 -7.55 -16.30 -28.64
N MET A 196 -6.90 -16.04 -27.50
CA MET A 196 -5.44 -16.08 -27.37
C MET A 196 -4.94 -17.51 -27.10
N GLN A 197 -3.77 -17.86 -27.66
CA GLN A 197 -3.07 -19.13 -27.43
C GLN A 197 -2.89 -19.41 -25.93
N GLN A 198 -3.13 -20.66 -25.52
CA GLN A 198 -3.13 -21.12 -24.12
C GLN A 198 -1.79 -20.90 -23.39
N SER A 199 -0.67 -20.84 -24.13
CA SER A 199 0.66 -20.52 -23.59
C SER A 199 0.73 -19.12 -22.96
N LYS A 200 0.11 -18.12 -23.58
CA LYS A 200 0.06 -16.74 -23.05
C LYS A 200 -0.87 -16.62 -21.85
N LYS A 201 -1.96 -17.39 -21.82
CA LYS A 201 -2.88 -17.46 -20.66
C LYS A 201 -2.15 -17.95 -19.41
N ARG A 202 -1.32 -18.99 -19.54
CA ARG A 202 -0.53 -19.54 -18.42
C ARG A 202 0.49 -18.56 -17.86
N ALA A 203 1.20 -17.81 -18.71
CA ALA A 203 2.14 -16.78 -18.27
C ALA A 203 1.45 -15.65 -17.48
N VAL A 204 0.25 -15.27 -17.91
CA VAL A 204 -0.56 -14.28 -17.22
C VAL A 204 -1.02 -14.80 -15.84
N TYR A 205 -1.51 -16.04 -15.76
CA TYR A 205 -1.85 -16.66 -14.48
C TYR A 205 -0.65 -16.79 -13.54
N SER A 206 0.55 -17.11 -14.04
CA SER A 206 1.74 -17.19 -13.19
C SER A 206 2.16 -15.84 -12.62
N VAL A 207 2.09 -14.76 -13.41
CA VAL A 207 2.40 -13.41 -12.92
C VAL A 207 1.38 -12.97 -11.87
N PHE A 208 0.12 -13.37 -12.02
CA PHE A 208 -0.93 -13.04 -11.04
C PHE A 208 -0.87 -13.89 -9.77
N ALA A 209 -0.49 -15.17 -9.87
CA ALA A 209 -0.23 -15.99 -8.68
C ALA A 209 0.94 -15.43 -7.86
N LEU A 210 1.98 -14.92 -8.53
CA LEU A 210 3.14 -14.29 -7.90
C LEU A 210 2.81 -12.95 -7.22
N ARG A 211 1.69 -12.30 -7.55
CA ARG A 211 1.22 -11.12 -6.81
C ARG A 211 0.59 -11.43 -5.46
N ILE A 212 0.06 -12.64 -5.30
CA ILE A 212 -0.65 -13.07 -4.09
C ILE A 212 0.32 -13.77 -3.12
N ALA A 213 1.33 -14.46 -3.65
CA ALA A 213 2.38 -15.14 -2.89
C ALA A 213 3.43 -14.16 -2.35
#